data_AF-A0A2D4HRS4-F1
#
_entry.id   AF-A0A2D4HRS4-F1
#
_cell.length_a   1.000
_cell.length_b   1.000
_cell.length_c   1.000
_cell.angle_alpha   90.00
_cell.angle_beta   90.00
_cell.angle_gamma   90.00
#
_symmetry.space_group_name_H-M   'P 1'
#
loop_
_entity.id
_entity.type
_entity.pdbx_description
1 polymer ?
#
loop_
_entity_poly.entity_id
_entity_poly.type
_entity_poly.pdbx_seq_one_letter_code
_entity_poly.pdbx_strand_id
1 'polypeptide(L)'
;MGRISFSCLFPASWHFSISPVGCPRILNTTLRQIIVIGLLAAAFFILYYSVLKYSSRDKRLHRYLARVTDTEATDTSNPKLNYGIMVDCGSSGSRIFVYWWPRHNGNPHDLLDIKQMRDKNRKPV
;
A
#
# COMPACT_ATOMS: atom_id res chain seq x y z
N MET A 1 24.78 -40.41 29.65
CA MET A 1 24.22 -39.09 30.01
C MET A 1 25.27 -38.03 29.72
N GLY A 2 25.10 -37.20 28.69
CA GLY A 2 26.12 -36.22 28.26
C GLY A 2 25.94 -34.87 28.95
N ARG A 3 27.01 -34.33 29.55
CA ARG A 3 27.11 -32.94 30.00
C ARG A 3 27.76 -32.10 28.90
N ILE A 4 27.16 -30.98 28.53
CA ILE A 4 27.75 -30.04 27.58
C ILE A 4 28.66 -29.09 28.37
N SER A 5 29.94 -29.04 28.01
CA SER A 5 30.98 -28.28 28.72
C SER A 5 31.62 -27.32 27.72
N PHE A 6 31.70 -26.04 28.07
CA PHE A 6 32.46 -25.06 27.30
C PHE A 6 33.62 -24.56 28.16
N SER A 7 34.85 -24.73 27.68
CA SER A 7 36.07 -24.26 28.32
C SER A 7 36.80 -23.32 27.38
N CYS A 8 37.05 -22.08 27.82
CA CYS A 8 37.88 -21.13 27.10
C CYS A 8 39.30 -21.16 27.70
N LEU A 9 40.32 -21.33 26.84
CA LEU A 9 41.73 -21.49 27.20
C LEU A 9 42.37 -20.12 27.53
N PHE A 10 42.16 -19.63 28.75
CA PHE A 10 42.96 -18.53 29.31
C PHE A 10 43.28 -18.81 30.79
N PRO A 11 44.36 -18.22 31.38
CA PRO A 11 45.07 -18.76 32.55
C PRO A 11 44.30 -18.75 33.88
N ALA A 12 43.07 -18.25 33.88
CA ALA A 12 42.11 -18.34 34.97
C ALA A 12 40.73 -18.67 34.39
N SER A 13 40.58 -19.88 33.85
CA SER A 13 39.34 -20.32 33.23
C SER A 13 38.28 -20.65 34.30
N TRP A 14 37.19 -19.91 34.30
CA TRP A 14 36.00 -20.27 35.07
C TRP A 14 35.30 -21.43 34.37
N HIS A 15 35.20 -22.57 35.06
CA HIS A 15 34.43 -23.72 34.57
C HIS A 15 32.96 -23.53 34.94
N PHE A 16 32.16 -23.00 34.01
CA PHE A 16 30.70 -23.07 34.14
C PHE A 16 30.20 -24.37 33.54
N SER A 17 29.74 -25.28 34.40
CA SER A 17 29.05 -26.50 33.98
C SER A 17 27.55 -26.34 34.24
N ILE A 18 26.75 -26.36 33.17
CA ILE A 18 25.29 -26.35 33.28
C ILE A 18 24.84 -27.79 33.20
N SER A 19 24.41 -28.34 34.33
CA SER A 19 23.74 -29.64 34.36
C SER A 19 22.32 -29.47 33.81
N PRO A 20 21.91 -30.15 32.72
CA PRO A 20 20.55 -30.06 32.20
C PRO A 20 19.50 -30.61 33.19
N VAL A 21 19.95 -31.29 34.26
CA VAL A 21 19.10 -31.87 35.31
C VAL A 21 18.70 -30.84 36.38
N GLY A 22 19.35 -29.67 36.41
CA GLY A 22 19.12 -28.61 37.41
C GLY A 22 18.49 -27.32 36.87
N CYS A 23 18.20 -27.23 35.57
CA CYS A 23 17.51 -26.06 35.03
C CYS A 23 16.01 -26.21 35.34
N PRO A 24 15.37 -25.30 36.11
CA PRO A 24 14.00 -25.48 36.54
C PRO A 24 13.10 -25.55 35.29
N ARG A 25 12.27 -26.59 35.20
CA ARG A 25 11.27 -26.78 34.12
C ARG A 25 10.40 -25.52 33.86
N ILE A 26 10.30 -24.67 34.88
CA ILE A 26 9.64 -23.36 34.86
C ILE A 26 10.31 -22.37 33.89
N LEU A 27 11.65 -22.35 33.79
CA LEU A 27 12.37 -21.42 32.91
C LEU A 27 12.25 -21.81 31.44
N ASN A 28 12.19 -23.11 31.15
CA ASN A 28 11.98 -23.62 29.79
C ASN A 28 10.53 -23.36 29.31
N THR A 29 9.55 -23.49 30.21
CA THR A 29 8.14 -23.21 29.88
C THR A 29 7.89 -21.71 29.68
N THR A 30 8.49 -20.83 30.48
CA THR A 30 8.38 -19.37 30.30
C THR A 30 9.07 -18.91 29.01
N LEU A 31 10.27 -19.42 28.69
CA LEU A 31 10.94 -19.11 27.43
C LEU A 31 10.13 -19.60 26.21
N ARG A 32 9.59 -20.82 26.28
CA ARG A 32 8.72 -21.35 25.22
C ARG A 32 7.46 -20.51 25.04
N GLN A 33 6.85 -20.04 26.12
CA GLN A 33 5.69 -19.14 26.08
C GLN A 33 6.05 -17.78 25.47
N ILE A 34 7.18 -17.18 25.84
CA ILE A 34 7.65 -15.91 25.28
C ILE A 34 7.90 -16.05 23.77
N ILE A 35 8.52 -17.15 23.33
CA ILE A 35 8.73 -17.42 21.89
C ILE A 35 7.40 -17.53 21.16
N VAL A 36 6.44 -18.28 21.70
CA VAL A 36 5.11 -18.44 21.08
C VAL A 36 4.37 -17.09 20.99
N ILE A 37 4.38 -16.29 22.05
CA ILE A 37 3.78 -14.95 22.05
C ILE A 37 4.48 -14.03 21.04
N GLY A 38 5.82 -14.08 20.97
CA GLY A 38 6.59 -13.32 20.00
C GLY A 38 6.25 -13.69 18.55
N LEU A 39 6.09 -14.99 18.26
CA LEU A 39 5.67 -15.46 16.94
C LEU A 39 4.26 -15.02 16.59
N LEU A 40 3.32 -15.09 17.54
CA LEU A 40 1.94 -14.61 17.34
C LEU A 40 1.90 -13.10 17.09
N ALA A 41 2.67 -12.33 17.87
CA ALA A 41 2.79 -10.89 17.67
C ALA A 41 3.40 -10.57 16.29
N ALA A 42 4.48 -11.25 15.89
CA ALA A 42 5.09 -11.07 14.59
C ALA A 42 4.12 -11.42 13.45
N ALA A 43 3.38 -12.53 13.55
CA ALA A 43 2.37 -12.90 12.57
C ALA A 43 1.26 -11.85 12.48
N PHE A 44 0.80 -11.31 13.61
CA PHE A 44 -0.18 -10.23 13.65
C PHE A 44 0.35 -8.95 12.99
N PHE A 45 1.59 -8.55 13.28
CA PHE A 45 2.21 -7.38 12.65
C PHE A 45 2.39 -7.55 11.13
N ILE A 46 2.79 -8.74 10.68
CA ILE A 46 2.90 -9.06 9.25
C ILE A 46 1.52 -8.97 8.58
N LEU A 47 0.49 -9.56 9.20
CA LEU A 47 -0.87 -9.50 8.69
C LEU A 47 -1.35 -8.04 8.61
N TYR A 48 -1.22 -7.28 9.70
CA TYR A 48 -1.61 -5.87 9.76
C TYR A 48 -0.91 -5.04 8.68
N TYR A 49 0.42 -5.20 8.55
CA TYR A 49 1.19 -4.48 7.53
C TYR A 49 0.78 -4.88 6.11
N SER A 50 0.52 -6.17 5.88
CA SER A 50 0.07 -6.66 4.57
C SER A 50 -1.30 -6.09 4.18
N VAL A 51 -2.24 -5.98 5.12
CA VAL A 51 -3.57 -5.38 4.90
C VAL A 51 -3.45 -3.90 4.53
N LEU A 52 -2.65 -3.13 5.28
CA LEU A 52 -2.43 -1.72 4.98
C LEU A 52 -1.79 -1.51 3.61
N LYS A 53 -0.77 -2.31 3.29
CA LYS A 53 -0.07 -2.24 2.00
C LYS A 53 -0.97 -2.68 0.83
N TYR A 54 -1.80 -3.70 1.04
CA TYR A 54 -2.76 -4.19 0.04
C TYR A 54 -3.82 -3.14 -0.26
N SER A 55 -4.44 -2.54 0.78
CA SER A 55 -5.44 -1.49 0.61
C SER A 55 -4.92 -0.28 -0.17
N SER A 56 -3.67 0.13 0.08
CA SER A 56 -3.03 1.21 -0.68
C SER A 56 -2.80 0.85 -2.16
N ARG A 57 -2.32 -0.37 -2.44
CA ARG A 57 -2.16 -0.87 -3.82
C ARG A 57 -3.49 -0.95 -4.56
N ASP A 58 -4.52 -1.42 -3.89
CA ASP A 58 -5.85 -1.60 -4.46
C ASP A 58 -6.48 -0.27 -4.87
N LYS A 59 -6.39 0.77 -4.02
CA LYS A 59 -6.82 2.13 -4.38
C LYS A 59 -6.09 2.69 -5.62
N ARG A 60 -4.78 2.43 -5.73
CA ARG A 60 -4.00 2.85 -6.90
C ARG A 60 -4.40 2.08 -8.15
N LEU A 61 -4.63 0.78 -8.02
CA LEU A 61 -5.09 -0.08 -9.11
C LEU A 61 -6.49 0.33 -9.58
N HIS A 62 -7.42 0.54 -8.66
CA HIS A 62 -8.75 1.03 -8.99
C HIS A 62 -8.73 2.38 -9.71
N ARG A 63 -7.88 3.33 -9.28
CA ARG A 63 -7.73 4.61 -9.98
C ARG A 63 -7.15 4.45 -11.38
N TYR A 64 -6.20 3.52 -11.54
CA TYR A 64 -5.63 3.20 -12.84
C TYR A 64 -6.69 2.58 -13.77
N LEU A 65 -7.41 1.56 -13.28
CA LEU A 65 -8.48 0.91 -14.01
C LEU A 65 -9.55 1.92 -14.40
N ALA A 66 -10.01 2.76 -13.47
CA ALA A 66 -10.98 3.81 -13.75
C ALA A 66 -10.54 4.73 -14.90
N ARG A 67 -9.28 5.19 -14.93
CA ARG A 67 -8.77 6.03 -16.03
C ARG A 67 -8.73 5.31 -17.38
N VAL A 68 -8.47 4.00 -17.38
CA VAL A 68 -8.41 3.19 -18.60
C VAL A 68 -9.81 2.81 -19.08
N THR A 69 -10.75 2.56 -18.16
CA THR A 69 -12.13 2.22 -18.48
C THR A 69 -12.97 3.43 -18.82
N ASP A 70 -12.64 4.62 -18.32
CA ASP A 70 -13.33 5.89 -18.62
C ASP A 70 -12.93 6.43 -20.01
N THR A 71 -13.12 5.57 -21.01
CA THR A 71 -12.88 5.85 -22.42
C THR A 71 -14.18 6.00 -23.20
N GLU A 72 -15.32 6.01 -22.52
CA GLU A 72 -16.62 6.18 -23.17
C GLU A 72 -16.78 7.58 -23.77
N ALA A 73 -17.65 7.68 -24.77
CA ALA A 73 -17.98 8.94 -25.42
C ALA A 73 -18.62 9.91 -24.42
N THR A 74 -18.27 11.20 -24.51
CA THR A 74 -18.88 12.22 -23.65
C THR A 74 -20.35 12.42 -24.05
N ASP A 75 -21.27 12.27 -23.10
CA ASP A 75 -22.70 12.50 -23.34
C ASP A 75 -23.00 14.00 -23.48
N THR A 76 -23.01 14.49 -24.72
CA THR A 76 -23.31 15.90 -25.04
C THR A 76 -24.77 16.28 -24.83
N SER A 77 -25.67 15.32 -24.59
CA SER A 77 -27.08 15.60 -24.31
C SER A 77 -27.36 15.92 -22.84
N ASN A 78 -26.40 15.64 -21.95
CA ASN A 78 -26.54 15.85 -20.53
C ASN A 78 -26.30 17.32 -20.14
N PRO A 79 -27.34 18.08 -19.71
CA PRO A 79 -27.21 19.49 -19.38
C PRO A 79 -26.48 19.75 -18.07
N LYS A 80 -26.13 18.71 -17.30
CA LYS A 80 -25.39 18.83 -16.03
C LYS A 80 -23.88 18.84 -16.23
N LEU A 81 -23.41 18.60 -17.46
CA LEU A 81 -22.00 18.69 -17.81
C LEU A 81 -21.63 20.14 -18.10
N ASN A 82 -20.45 20.52 -17.64
CA ASN A 82 -19.83 21.79 -17.95
C ASN A 82 -18.62 21.53 -18.85
N TYR A 83 -18.23 22.54 -19.62
CA TYR A 83 -17.17 22.42 -20.63
C TYR A 83 -16.14 23.53 -20.48
N GLY A 84 -14.90 23.22 -20.85
CA GLY A 84 -13.79 24.17 -20.93
C GLY A 84 -12.95 23.88 -22.16
N ILE A 85 -12.46 24.93 -22.80
CA ILE A 85 -11.61 24.83 -23.99
C ILE A 85 -10.25 25.43 -23.63
N MET A 86 -9.20 24.67 -23.89
CA MET A 86 -7.82 25.12 -23.75
C MET A 86 -7.18 25.20 -25.13
N VAL A 87 -6.56 26.33 -25.44
CA VAL A 87 -5.78 26.52 -26.65
C VAL A 87 -4.31 26.61 -26.25
N ASP A 88 -3.52 25.62 -26.67
CA ASP A 88 -2.07 25.59 -26.52
C ASP A 88 -1.44 26.28 -27.74
N CYS A 89 -0.82 27.44 -27.53
CA CYS A 89 -0.24 28.27 -28.58
C CYS A 89 1.30 28.12 -28.63
N GLY A 90 1.78 26.95 -29.02
CA GLY A 90 3.20 26.68 -29.19
C GLY A 90 3.79 27.31 -30.46
N SER A 91 5.10 27.55 -30.46
CA SER A 91 5.82 28.11 -31.62
C SER A 91 5.80 27.20 -32.86
N SER A 92 5.73 25.88 -32.65
CA SER A 92 5.63 24.88 -33.73
C SER A 92 4.20 24.60 -34.21
N GLY A 93 3.21 25.25 -33.60
CA GLY A 93 1.81 25.10 -33.94
C GLY A 93 0.89 25.20 -32.72
N SER A 94 -0.40 25.35 -33.01
CA SER A 94 -1.45 25.46 -32.00
C SER A 94 -2.27 24.17 -31.89
N ARG A 95 -2.73 23.85 -30.69
CA ARG A 95 -3.61 22.71 -30.41
C ARG A 95 -4.77 23.16 -29.55
N ILE A 96 -5.93 22.52 -29.76
CA ILE A 96 -7.12 22.74 -28.94
C ILE A 96 -7.38 21.46 -28.17
N PHE A 97 -7.68 21.61 -26.88
CA PHE A 97 -8.12 20.51 -26.02
C PHE A 97 -9.48 20.89 -25.44
N VAL A 98 -10.47 20.03 -25.62
CA VAL A 98 -11.78 20.22 -25.01
C VAL A 98 -11.88 19.35 -23.76
N TYR A 99 -12.27 19.98 -22.66
CA TYR A 99 -12.46 19.35 -21.36
C TYR A 99 -13.92 19.45 -20.93
N TRP A 100 -14.34 18.50 -20.09
CA TRP A 100 -15.64 18.52 -19.44
C TRP A 100 -15.50 18.09 -17.98
N TRP A 101 -16.48 18.48 -17.16
CA TRP A 101 -16.62 17.98 -15.80
C TRP A 101 -18.10 17.96 -15.38
N PRO A 102 -18.51 16.99 -14.54
CA PRO A 102 -19.86 16.98 -13.99
C PRO A 102 -20.05 18.12 -12.99
N ARG A 103 -21.30 18.36 -12.58
CA ARG A 103 -21.62 19.28 -11.49
C ARG A 103 -20.82 18.92 -10.23
N HIS A 104 -20.21 19.93 -9.62
CA HIS A 104 -19.45 19.76 -8.38
C HIS A 104 -20.32 19.21 -7.24
N ASN A 105 -19.73 18.38 -6.37
CA ASN A 105 -20.45 17.71 -5.28
C ASN A 105 -20.81 18.64 -4.10
N GLY A 106 -20.26 19.86 -4.09
CA GLY A 106 -20.52 20.88 -3.06
C GLY A 106 -19.55 20.84 -1.87
N ASN A 107 -18.63 19.88 -1.82
CA ASN A 107 -17.62 19.81 -0.76
C ASN A 107 -16.49 20.82 -1.03
N PRO A 108 -16.24 21.82 -0.16
CA PRO A 108 -15.21 22.83 -0.41
C PRO A 108 -13.78 22.29 -0.44
N HIS A 109 -13.56 21.06 0.00
CA HIS A 109 -12.24 20.40 -0.04
C HIS A 109 -12.00 19.59 -1.31
N ASP A 110 -13.02 19.40 -2.14
CA ASP A 110 -12.89 18.66 -3.40
C ASP A 110 -12.67 19.63 -4.57
N LEU A 111 -11.99 19.14 -5.61
CA LEU A 111 -11.79 19.84 -6.87
C LEU A 111 -12.78 19.35 -7.92
N LEU A 112 -12.89 20.08 -9.02
CA LEU A 112 -13.62 19.63 -10.20
C LEU A 112 -12.99 18.35 -10.78
N ASP A 113 -13.84 17.38 -11.12
CA ASP A 113 -13.44 16.15 -11.81
C ASP A 113 -13.31 16.40 -13.32
N ILE A 114 -12.24 17.08 -13.72
CA ILE A 114 -11.97 17.49 -15.10
C ILE A 114 -11.43 16.31 -15.92
N LYS A 115 -12.07 16.06 -17.07
CA LYS A 115 -11.71 15.00 -18.02
C LYS A 115 -11.64 15.55 -19.44
N GLN A 116 -10.82 14.95 -20.29
CA GLN A 116 -10.79 15.30 -21.71
C GLN A 116 -12.07 14.78 -22.40
N MET A 117 -12.66 15.61 -23.24
CA MET A 117 -13.84 15.25 -24.02
C MET A 117 -13.49 14.18 -25.05
N ARG A 118 -14.41 13.24 -25.25
CA ARG A 118 -14.31 12.19 -26.26
C ARG A 118 -15.47 12.25 -27.23
N ASP A 119 -15.18 12.07 -28.51
CA ASP A 119 -16.17 11.97 -29.56
C ASP A 119 -16.96 10.65 -29.48
N LYS A 120 -17.94 10.48 -30.39
CA LYS A 120 -18.75 9.26 -30.49
C LYS A 120 -17.93 8.00 -30.79
N ASN A 121 -16.72 8.16 -31.34
CA ASN A 121 -15.79 7.08 -31.62
C ASN A 121 -14.78 6.86 -30.48
N ARG A 122 -15.02 7.46 -29.30
CA ARG A 122 -14.17 7.38 -28.11
C ARG A 122 -12.79 8.02 -28.29
N LYS A 123 -12.59 8.86 -29.31
CA LYS A 123 -11.34 9.58 -29.53
C LYS A 123 -11.37 10.93 -28.82
N PRO A 124 -10.25 11.35 -28.20
CA PRO A 124 -10.16 12.68 -27.62
C PRO A 124 -10.41 13.77 -28.68
N VAL A 125 -11.15 14.81 -28.28
CA VAL A 125 -11.45 15.99 -29.09
C VAL A 125 -10.45 17.11 -28.80
#